data_AF-A0A955QCK5-F1
#
_entry.id   AF-A0A955QCK5-F1
#
_cell.length_a   1.000
_cell.length_b   1.000
_cell.length_c   1.000
_cell.angle_alpha   90.00
_cell.angle_beta   90.00
_cell.angle_gamma   90.00
#
_symmetry.space_group_name_H-M   'P 1'
#
loop_
_entity.id
_entity.type
_entity.pdbx_description
1 polymer ?
#
loop_
_entity_poly.entity_id
_entity_poly.type
_entity_poly.pdbx_seq_one_letter_code
_entity_poly.pdbx_strand_id
1 'polypeptide(L)'
;MLKRHEGQLWERLDQLYANGTTFISWGELYHWYKLQRIAKTPWRDIQARWEELLDEKQENYADPQVAEVPGGISFFFSRNPGQLSKLAE
;
A
#
# COMPACT_ATOMS: atom_id res chain seq x y z
N MET A 1 12.43 10.78 -5.12
CA MET A 1 11.06 11.30 -4.94
C MET A 1 11.13 12.74 -4.39
N LEU A 2 10.12 13.60 -4.57
CA LEU A 2 10.07 14.91 -3.89
C LEU A 2 9.51 14.73 -2.47
N LYS A 3 9.92 15.56 -1.50
CA LYS A 3 9.46 15.44 -0.09
C LYS A 3 7.92 15.39 0.06
N ARG A 4 7.20 16.18 -0.75
CA ARG A 4 5.72 16.17 -0.74
C ARG A 4 5.12 14.85 -1.27
N HIS A 5 5.75 14.22 -2.25
CA HIS A 5 5.29 12.93 -2.81
C HIS A 5 5.56 11.81 -1.81
N GLU A 6 6.67 11.92 -1.09
CA GLU A 6 7.00 11.00 -0.01
C GLU A 6 5.98 11.07 1.13
N GLY A 7 5.59 12.29 1.53
CA GLY A 7 4.50 12.47 2.51
C GLY A 7 3.17 11.90 2.04
N GLN A 8 2.82 12.04 0.76
CA GLN A 8 1.61 11.44 0.19
C GLN A 8 1.66 9.90 0.21
N LEU A 9 2.82 9.31 -0.08
CA LEU A 9 2.99 7.86 0.01
C LEU A 9 2.81 7.38 1.46
N TRP A 10 3.43 8.06 2.43
CA TRP A 10 3.23 7.77 3.85
C TRP A 10 1.76 7.85 4.26
N GLU A 11 1.04 8.91 3.84
CA GLU A 11 -0.39 9.06 4.10
C GLU A 11 -1.20 7.87 3.54
N ARG A 12 -0.85 7.35 2.36
CA ARG A 12 -1.50 6.16 1.78
C ARG A 12 -1.24 4.90 2.60
N LEU A 13 -0.02 4.72 3.12
CA LEU A 13 0.32 3.58 3.97
C LEU A 13 -0.35 3.67 5.36
N ASP A 14 -0.44 4.88 5.92
CA ASP A 14 -1.22 5.12 7.14
C ASP A 14 -2.70 4.78 6.93
N GLN A 15 -3.28 5.17 5.78
CA GLN A 15 -4.65 4.82 5.40
C GLN A 15 -4.82 3.30 5.26
N LEU A 16 -3.84 2.60 4.66
CA LEU A 16 -3.86 1.14 4.56
C LEU A 16 -3.88 0.48 5.94
N TYR A 17 -3.04 0.94 6.86
CA TYR A 17 -2.97 0.41 8.21
C TYR A 17 -4.23 0.70 9.03
N ALA A 18 -4.75 1.94 8.94
CA ALA A 18 -5.92 2.37 9.72
C ALA A 18 -7.24 1.79 9.20
N ASN A 19 -7.43 1.76 7.88
CA ASN A 19 -8.71 1.41 7.26
C ASN A 19 -8.72 0.00 6.67
N GLY A 20 -7.56 -0.66 6.58
CA GLY A 20 -7.40 -1.95 5.92
C GLY A 20 -7.39 -1.89 4.40
N THR A 21 -7.48 -0.70 3.80
CA THR A 21 -7.36 -0.52 2.34
C THR A 21 -6.91 0.88 1.95
N THR A 22 -6.21 0.97 0.82
CA THR A 22 -5.86 2.24 0.16
C THR A 22 -5.76 2.03 -1.35
N PHE A 23 -5.91 3.10 -2.12
CA PHE A 23 -5.74 3.09 -3.57
C PHE A 23 -4.64 4.05 -3.97
N ILE A 24 -3.77 3.60 -4.88
CA ILE A 24 -2.73 4.43 -5.49
C ILE A 24 -2.89 4.33 -7.01
N SER A 25 -3.11 5.48 -7.64
CA SER A 25 -3.23 5.56 -9.09
C SER A 25 -1.88 5.36 -9.79
N TRP A 26 -1.93 4.89 -11.05
CA TRP A 26 -0.74 4.83 -11.89
C TRP A 26 -0.11 6.22 -12.09
N GLY A 27 -0.96 7.26 -12.23
CA GLY A 27 -0.51 8.65 -12.36
C GLY A 27 0.28 9.13 -11.13
N GLU A 28 -0.19 8.81 -9.93
CA GLU A 28 0.54 9.07 -8.68
C GLU A 28 1.89 8.35 -8.69
N LEU A 29 1.94 7.05 -8.97
CA LEU A 29 3.20 6.29 -9.00
C LEU A 29 4.19 6.84 -10.04
N TYR A 30 3.74 7.12 -11.26
CA TYR A 30 4.59 7.70 -12.30
C TYR A 30 5.11 9.07 -11.90
N HIS A 31 4.27 9.92 -11.30
CA HIS A 31 4.62 11.26 -10.87
C HIS A 31 5.57 11.27 -9.66
N TRP A 32 5.32 10.42 -8.68
CA TRP A 32 6.10 10.33 -7.44
C TRP A 32 7.51 9.80 -7.70
N TYR A 33 7.61 8.71 -8.46
CA TYR A 33 8.88 8.06 -8.77
C TYR A 33 9.58 8.63 -10.01
N LYS A 34 8.95 9.55 -10.75
CA LYS A 34 9.47 10.12 -12.01
C LYS A 34 9.81 9.03 -13.04
N LEU A 35 8.92 8.07 -13.20
CA LEU A 35 9.09 6.92 -14.10
C LEU A 35 8.13 7.00 -15.29
N GLN A 36 8.55 6.47 -16.43
CA GLN A 36 7.72 6.30 -17.63
C GLN A 36 7.04 4.91 -17.68
N ARG A 37 7.57 3.94 -16.93
CA ARG A 37 7.04 2.59 -16.79
C ARG A 37 7.38 2.07 -15.39
N ILE A 38 6.42 1.45 -14.72
CA ILE A 38 6.64 0.91 -13.38
C ILE A 38 7.52 -0.33 -13.49
N ALA A 39 8.57 -0.35 -12.67
CA ALA A 39 9.54 -1.42 -12.55
C ALA A 39 9.53 -1.99 -11.12
N LYS A 40 10.48 -2.86 -10.78
CA LYS A 40 10.59 -3.45 -9.43
C LYS A 40 10.92 -2.42 -8.33
N THR A 41 11.56 -1.30 -8.68
CA THR A 41 12.07 -0.33 -7.70
C THR A 41 10.97 0.35 -6.86
N PRO A 42 9.89 0.93 -7.44
CA PRO A 42 8.77 1.45 -6.65
C PRO A 42 8.18 0.44 -5.67
N TRP A 43 7.98 -0.80 -6.11
CA TRP A 43 7.40 -1.83 -5.25
C TRP A 43 8.27 -2.18 -4.05
N ARG A 44 9.59 -2.24 -4.24
CA ARG A 44 10.53 -2.47 -3.13
C ARG A 44 10.55 -1.32 -2.13
N ASP A 45 10.44 -0.08 -2.61
CA ASP A 45 10.39 1.10 -1.74
C ASP A 45 9.07 1.15 -0.95
N ILE A 46 7.93 0.86 -1.59
CA ILE A 46 6.64 0.74 -0.91
C ILE A 46 6.67 -0.37 0.15
N GLN A 47 7.23 -1.54 -0.20
CA GLN A 47 7.37 -2.67 0.73
C GLN A 47 8.24 -2.30 1.95
N ALA A 48 9.40 -1.68 1.72
CA ALA A 48 10.30 -1.28 2.81
C ALA A 48 9.66 -0.27 3.76
N ARG A 49 8.92 0.71 3.23
CA ARG A 49 8.18 1.69 4.04
C ARG A 49 7.02 1.07 4.80
N TRP A 50 6.36 0.07 4.20
CA TRP A 50 5.33 -0.68 4.89
C TRP A 50 5.90 -1.51 6.05
N GLU A 51 7.06 -2.13 5.84
CA GLU A 51 7.78 -2.84 6.90
C GLU A 51 8.18 -1.89 8.04
N GLU A 52 8.72 -0.71 7.72
CA GLU A 52 9.04 0.35 8.68
C GLU A 52 7.79 0.79 9.46
N LEU A 53 6.67 1.00 8.78
CA LEU A 53 5.40 1.35 9.43
C LEU A 53 4.96 0.28 10.43
N LEU A 54 5.02 -1.00 10.07
CA LEU A 54 4.61 -2.09 10.97
C LEU A 54 5.55 -2.22 12.17
N ASP A 55 6.85 -2.04 11.98
CA ASP A 55 7.84 -2.04 13.07
C ASP A 55 7.57 -0.90 14.07
N GLU A 56 7.31 0.32 13.58
CA GLU A 56 6.92 1.46 14.43
C GLU A 56 5.64 1.19 15.24
N LYS A 57 4.71 0.41 14.69
CA LYS A 57 3.46 0.02 15.35
C LYS A 57 3.60 -1.24 16.22
N GLN A 58 4.78 -1.83 16.30
CA GLN A 58 5.05 -3.11 17.00
C GLN A 58 4.17 -4.26 16.49
N GLU A 59 3.90 -4.27 15.19
CA GLU A 59 3.09 -5.30 14.52
C GLU A 59 3.99 -6.29 13.81
N ASN A 60 3.57 -7.55 13.73
CA ASN A 60 4.29 -8.53 12.92
C ASN A 60 4.17 -8.16 11.44
N TYR A 61 5.26 -8.33 10.68
CA TYR A 61 5.22 -8.11 9.24
C TYR A 61 4.14 -8.99 8.59
N ALA A 62 3.25 -8.34 7.85
CA ALA A 62 2.24 -8.98 7.03
C ALA A 62 2.17 -8.25 5.70
N ASP A 63 2.39 -9.01 4.62
CA ASP A 63 2.44 -8.46 3.27
C ASP A 63 1.03 -7.99 2.85
N PRO A 64 0.87 -6.75 2.35
CA PRO A 64 -0.40 -6.30 1.85
C PRO A 64 -0.84 -7.14 0.66
N GLN A 65 -2.13 -7.50 0.61
CA GLN A 65 -2.70 -8.05 -0.61
C GLN A 65 -2.91 -6.91 -1.61
N VAL A 66 -2.70 -7.20 -2.90
CA VAL A 66 -2.83 -6.20 -3.96
C VAL A 66 -3.79 -6.66 -5.04
N ALA A 67 -4.54 -5.72 -5.60
CA ALA A 67 -5.36 -5.92 -6.78
C ALA A 67 -5.14 -4.77 -7.76
N GLU A 68 -4.77 -5.09 -9.00
CA GLU A 68 -4.78 -4.11 -10.08
C GLU A 68 -6.22 -3.79 -10.46
N VAL A 69 -6.54 -2.50 -10.54
CA VAL A 69 -7.85 -1.99 -10.91
C VAL A 69 -7.70 -0.95 -12.02
N PRO A 70 -8.77 -0.59 -12.75
CA PRO A 70 -8.67 0.45 -13.77
C PRO A 70 -8.10 1.75 -13.19
N GLY A 71 -6.92 2.15 -13.68
CA GLY A 71 -6.25 3.39 -13.28
C GLY A 71 -5.26 3.29 -12.12
N GLY A 72 -5.08 2.13 -11.48
CA GLY A 72 -4.09 1.99 -10.41
C GLY A 72 -4.06 0.62 -9.75
N ILE A 73 -3.69 0.62 -8.48
CA ILE A 73 -3.58 -0.57 -7.64
C ILE A 73 -4.22 -0.28 -6.29
N SER A 74 -5.04 -1.22 -5.82
CA SER A 74 -5.59 -1.20 -4.47
C SER A 74 -4.79 -2.15 -3.59
N PHE A 75 -4.46 -1.68 -2.39
CA PHE A 75 -3.83 -2.48 -1.35
C PHE A 75 -4.86 -2.82 -0.29
N PHE A 76 -4.69 -3.99 0.33
CA PHE A 76 -5.55 -4.48 1.39
C PHE A 76 -4.69 -5.06 2.51
N PHE A 77 -5.06 -4.72 3.74
CA PHE A 77 -4.41 -5.19 4.94
C PHE A 77 -5.47 -5.60 5.97
N SER A 78 -5.32 -6.79 6.54
CA SER A 78 -6.16 -7.26 7.63
C SER A 78 -5.31 -8.08 8.58
N ARG A 79 -5.48 -7.83 9.89
CA ARG A 79 -4.82 -8.60 10.95
C ARG A 79 -5.37 -10.02 11.05
N ASN A 80 -6.67 -10.18 10.80
CA ASN A 80 -7.39 -11.44 10.89
C ASN A 80 -8.30 -11.59 9.65
N PRO A 81 -7.74 -12.00 8.49
CA PRO A 81 -8.54 -12.20 7.30
C PRO A 81 -9.54 -13.34 7.51
N GLY A 82 -10.82 -13.04 7.27
CA GLY A 82 -11.92 -13.99 7.31
C GLY A 82 -12.51 -14.24 5.92
N GLN A 83 -13.31 -15.28 5.79
CA GLN A 83 -14.11 -15.51 4.59
C GLN A 83 -15.51 -14.94 4.79
N LEU A 84 -16.03 -14.20 3.80
CA LEU A 84 -17.39 -13.67 3.85
C LEU A 84 -18.43 -14.78 4.04
N SER A 85 -18.24 -15.94 3.40
CA SER A 85 -19.14 -17.08 3.52
C SER A 85 -19.34 -17.52 4.97
N LYS A 86 -18.29 -17.47 5.79
CA LYS A 86 -18.34 -17.83 7.22
C LYS A 86 -19.04 -16.77 8.10
N LEU A 87 -19.24 -15.56 7.58
CA LEU A 87 -19.94 -14.48 8.29
C LEU A 87 -21.42 -14.35 7.87
N ALA A 88 -21.78 -14.96 6.75
CA ALA A 88 -23.14 -14.95 6.20
C ALA A 88 -23.98 -16.17 6.64
N GLU A 89 -23.38 -17.07 7.43
CA GLU A 89 -24.04 -18.17 8.15
C GLU A 89 -24.58 -17.70 9.50
#